data_AF-A0A1T1ANZ9-F1
#
_entry.id   AF-A0A1T1ANZ9-F1
#
_cell.length_a   1.000
_cell.length_b   1.000
_cell.length_c   1.000
_cell.angle_alpha   90.00
_cell.angle_beta   90.00
_cell.angle_gamma   90.00
#
_symmetry.space_group_name_H-M   'P 1'
#
loop_
_entity.id
_entity.type
_entity.pdbx_description
1 polymer ?
#
loop_
_entity_poly.entity_id
_entity_poly.type
_entity_poly.pdbx_seq_one_letter_code
_entity_poly.pdbx_strand_id
1 'polypeptide(L)'
;MGSQELASLTQTRHDSVKRTIETLAQKGAVKQLPQIVEVTNHLGQRVQEYHLNQRDTMVVVARLNPQFMARVVDRWMELEAKQAPDTERVAQLEAALLRSNPQWVQTIRLRGAGLEGWEIARVLEVSRTKQEKIVRAIRAAGLGHLLPATAKPPVGHKLAAAPSTQMALEV
;
A
#
# COMPACT_ATOMS: atom_id res chain seq x y z
N MET A 1 -32.83 2.44 -6.32
CA MET A 1 -33.37 1.08 -6.60
C MET A 1 -34.50 0.78 -5.63
N GLY A 2 -35.60 0.22 -6.12
CA GLY A 2 -36.78 -0.07 -5.31
C GLY A 2 -36.70 -1.41 -4.57
N SER A 3 -37.36 -1.53 -3.41
CA SER A 3 -37.40 -2.80 -2.65
C SER A 3 -38.11 -3.94 -3.40
N GLN A 4 -39.03 -3.65 -4.32
CA GLN A 4 -39.70 -4.66 -5.15
C GLN A 4 -38.78 -5.15 -6.27
N GLU A 5 -38.02 -4.24 -6.88
CA GLU A 5 -36.96 -4.57 -7.84
C GLU A 5 -35.86 -5.44 -7.19
N LEU A 6 -35.47 -5.09 -5.96
CA LEU A 6 -34.55 -5.90 -5.14
C LEU A 6 -35.07 -7.30 -4.85
N ALA A 7 -36.37 -7.45 -4.58
CA ALA A 7 -37.01 -8.74 -4.34
C ALA A 7 -36.88 -9.64 -5.57
N SER A 8 -37.13 -9.10 -6.77
CA SER A 8 -36.95 -9.79 -8.04
C SER A 8 -35.49 -10.17 -8.29
N LEU A 9 -34.55 -9.24 -8.05
CA LEU A 9 -33.11 -9.47 -8.28
C LEU A 9 -32.52 -10.52 -7.34
N THR A 10 -32.91 -10.49 -6.07
CA THR A 10 -32.40 -11.39 -5.02
C THR A 10 -33.25 -12.65 -4.87
N GLN A 11 -34.28 -12.84 -5.72
CA GLN A 11 -35.26 -13.93 -5.64
C GLN A 11 -35.81 -14.15 -4.22
N THR A 12 -35.97 -13.04 -3.49
CA THR A 12 -36.38 -13.03 -2.08
C THR A 12 -37.75 -12.36 -1.98
N ARG A 13 -38.58 -12.81 -1.04
CA ARG A 13 -39.90 -12.20 -0.81
C ARG A 13 -39.76 -10.72 -0.44
N HIS A 14 -40.62 -9.86 -1.00
CA HIS A 14 -40.61 -8.42 -0.76
C HIS A 14 -40.62 -8.06 0.73
N ASP A 15 -41.44 -8.74 1.54
CA ASP A 15 -41.50 -8.51 3.00
C ASP A 15 -40.16 -8.81 3.69
N SER A 16 -39.43 -9.83 3.23
CA SER A 16 -38.10 -10.16 3.77
C SER A 16 -37.06 -9.11 3.39
N VAL A 17 -37.18 -8.52 2.20
CA VAL A 17 -36.36 -7.37 1.77
C VAL A 17 -36.64 -6.16 2.65
N LYS A 18 -37.91 -5.80 2.87
CA LYS A 18 -38.29 -4.67 3.75
C LYS A 18 -37.74 -4.83 5.16
N ARG A 19 -37.94 -6.01 5.78
CA ARG A 19 -37.42 -6.32 7.11
C ARG A 19 -35.89 -6.22 7.17
N THR A 20 -35.21 -6.66 6.11
CA THR A 20 -33.74 -6.57 6.02
C THR A 20 -33.28 -5.12 5.95
N ILE A 21 -33.96 -4.29 5.14
CA ILE A 21 -33.68 -2.85 5.03
C ILE A 21 -33.85 -2.17 6.40
N GLU A 22 -34.96 -2.42 7.09
CA GLU A 22 -35.23 -1.86 8.43
C GLU A 22 -34.17 -2.31 9.45
N THR A 23 -33.82 -3.59 9.46
CA THR A 23 -32.79 -4.14 10.36
C THR A 23 -31.41 -3.52 10.07
N LEU A 24 -31.06 -3.32 8.80
CA LEU A 24 -29.78 -2.72 8.42
C LEU A 24 -29.75 -1.21 8.70
N ALA A 25 -30.88 -0.52 8.60
CA ALA A 25 -31.02 0.88 8.99
C ALA A 25 -30.88 1.04 10.51
N GLN A 26 -31.51 0.18 11.31
CA GLN A 26 -31.34 0.17 12.77
C GLN A 26 -29.89 -0.05 13.21
N LYS A 27 -29.14 -0.87 12.46
CA LYS A 27 -27.72 -1.13 12.70
C LYS A 27 -26.79 -0.05 12.13
N GLY A 28 -27.33 0.99 11.49
CA GLY A 28 -26.55 2.05 10.84
C GLY A 28 -25.76 1.61 9.59
N ALA A 29 -26.01 0.40 9.08
CA ALA A 29 -25.34 -0.10 7.87
C ALA A 29 -25.89 0.60 6.61
N VAL A 30 -27.21 0.83 6.59
CA VAL A 30 -27.89 1.73 5.66
C VAL A 30 -27.86 3.13 6.26
N LYS A 31 -27.16 4.06 5.60
CA LYS A 31 -26.87 5.39 6.17
C LYS A 31 -28.00 6.38 5.96
N GLN A 32 -28.79 6.20 4.91
CA GLN A 32 -29.87 7.11 4.56
C GLN A 32 -31.20 6.42 4.89
N LEU A 33 -32.09 7.09 5.63
CA LEU A 33 -33.44 6.55 5.81
C LEU A 33 -34.05 6.36 4.41
N PRO A 34 -34.44 5.13 4.03
CA PRO A 34 -34.95 4.89 2.70
C PRO A 34 -36.26 5.66 2.53
N GLN A 35 -36.38 6.35 1.39
CA GLN A 35 -37.61 7.09 1.08
C GLN A 35 -38.72 6.07 0.86
N ILE A 36 -39.85 6.26 1.54
CA ILE A 36 -41.04 5.43 1.38
C ILE A 36 -41.91 6.10 0.31
N VAL A 37 -42.20 5.36 -0.75
CA VAL A 37 -43.07 5.81 -1.85
C VAL A 37 -44.27 4.85 -1.91
N GLU A 38 -45.49 5.39 -2.05
CA GLU A 38 -46.66 4.56 -2.35
C GLU A 38 -46.68 4.25 -3.85
N VAL A 39 -46.72 2.97 -4.19
CA VAL A 39 -46.71 2.48 -5.57
C VAL A 39 -47.89 1.54 -5.77
N THR A 40 -48.54 1.63 -6.92
CA THR A 40 -49.64 0.72 -7.26
C THR A 40 -49.06 -0.59 -7.79
N ASN A 41 -49.29 -1.68 -7.05
CA ASN A 41 -48.89 -3.02 -7.46
C ASN A 41 -49.71 -3.49 -8.69
N HIS A 42 -49.27 -4.57 -9.33
CA HIS A 42 -49.91 -5.23 -10.49
C HIS A 42 -51.39 -5.62 -10.24
N LEU A 43 -51.81 -5.70 -8.98
CA LEU A 43 -53.19 -5.98 -8.54
C LEU A 43 -54.02 -4.72 -8.27
N GLY A 44 -53.53 -3.53 -8.63
CA GLY A 44 -54.22 -2.25 -8.38
C GLY A 44 -54.18 -1.77 -6.92
N GLN A 45 -53.47 -2.49 -6.04
CA GLN A 45 -53.35 -2.15 -4.62
C GLN A 45 -52.20 -1.16 -4.40
N ARG A 46 -52.41 -0.17 -3.52
CA ARG A 46 -51.34 0.73 -3.07
C ARG A 46 -50.45 0.01 -2.06
N VAL A 47 -49.16 -0.10 -2.37
CA VAL A 47 -48.15 -0.75 -1.55
C VAL A 47 -47.01 0.22 -1.30
N GLN A 48 -46.51 0.26 -0.06
CA GLN A 48 -45.33 1.04 0.28
C GLN A 48 -44.06 0.36 -0.22
N GLU A 49 -43.22 1.11 -0.93
CA GLU A 49 -41.93 0.69 -1.45
C GLU A 49 -40.79 1.54 -0.86
N TYR A 50 -39.71 0.89 -0.42
CA TYR A 50 -38.48 1.59 -0.02
C TYR A 50 -37.59 1.87 -1.24
N HIS A 51 -37.12 3.11 -1.37
CA HIS A 51 -36.10 3.49 -2.35
C HIS A 51 -34.75 3.70 -1.68
N LEU A 52 -33.74 2.99 -2.21
CA LEU A 52 -32.36 3.02 -1.72
C LEU A 52 -31.42 3.68 -2.72
N ASN A 53 -30.39 4.35 -2.19
CA ASN A 53 -29.24 4.82 -2.97
C ASN A 53 -28.36 3.63 -3.41
N GLN A 54 -27.40 3.87 -4.29
CA GLN A 54 -26.55 2.81 -4.86
C GLN A 54 -25.76 2.03 -3.79
N ARG A 55 -25.22 2.74 -2.79
CA ARG A 55 -24.44 2.12 -1.70
C ARG A 55 -25.30 1.18 -0.86
N ASP A 56 -26.42 1.69 -0.35
CA ASP A 56 -27.29 0.97 0.58
C ASP A 56 -27.99 -0.19 -0.14
N THR A 57 -28.26 -0.04 -1.44
CA THR A 57 -28.67 -1.14 -2.32
C THR A 57 -27.65 -2.28 -2.32
N MET A 58 -26.36 -1.97 -2.51
CA MET A 58 -25.29 -2.97 -2.50
C MET A 58 -25.19 -3.68 -1.16
N VAL A 59 -25.31 -2.94 -0.05
CA VAL A 59 -25.29 -3.51 1.31
C VAL A 59 -26.46 -4.46 1.54
N VAL A 60 -27.65 -4.13 1.06
CA VAL A 60 -28.84 -4.99 1.17
C VAL A 60 -28.68 -6.26 0.31
N VAL A 61 -28.23 -6.12 -0.95
CA VAL A 61 -27.95 -7.27 -1.83
C VAL A 61 -26.88 -8.17 -1.22
N ALA A 62 -25.83 -7.59 -0.65
CA ALA A 62 -24.77 -8.32 0.02
C ALA A 62 -25.28 -9.20 1.17
N ARG A 63 -26.28 -8.71 1.91
CA ARG A 63 -26.89 -9.46 3.02
C ARG A 63 -27.82 -10.56 2.53
N LEU A 64 -28.60 -10.30 1.48
CA LEU A 64 -29.62 -11.23 0.97
C LEU A 64 -29.03 -12.34 0.10
N ASN A 65 -27.95 -12.06 -0.63
CA ASN A 65 -27.29 -13.01 -1.52
C ASN A 65 -25.81 -13.19 -1.12
N PRO A 66 -25.51 -14.09 -0.17
CA PRO A 66 -24.13 -14.35 0.25
C PRO A 66 -23.27 -14.96 -0.88
N GLN A 67 -23.86 -15.67 -1.84
CA GLN A 67 -23.14 -16.22 -2.99
C GLN A 67 -22.63 -15.10 -3.91
N PHE A 68 -23.42 -14.05 -4.09
CA PHE A 68 -22.96 -12.85 -4.81
C PHE A 68 -21.75 -12.23 -4.11
N MET A 69 -21.79 -12.10 -2.78
CA MET A 69 -20.65 -11.58 -2.02
C MET A 69 -19.43 -12.48 -2.09
N ALA A 70 -19.59 -13.81 -2.08
CA ALA A 70 -18.48 -14.73 -2.28
C ALA A 70 -17.79 -14.45 -3.62
N ARG A 71 -18.54 -14.31 -4.73
CA ARG A 71 -17.98 -13.97 -6.04
C ARG A 71 -17.27 -12.61 -6.07
N VAL A 72 -17.81 -11.61 -5.37
CA VAL A 72 -17.16 -10.29 -5.24
C VAL A 72 -15.83 -10.42 -4.50
N VAL A 73 -15.81 -11.18 -3.39
CA VAL A 73 -14.59 -11.43 -2.61
C VAL A 73 -13.58 -12.23 -3.42
N ASP A 74 -14.01 -13.30 -4.11
CA ASP A 74 -13.15 -14.11 -4.96
C ASP A 74 -12.49 -13.26 -6.05
N ARG A 75 -13.28 -12.39 -6.69
CA ARG A 75 -12.77 -11.47 -7.71
C ARG A 75 -11.79 -10.44 -7.13
N TRP A 76 -12.08 -9.92 -5.93
CA TRP A 76 -11.17 -9.01 -5.26
C TRP A 76 -9.85 -9.72 -4.91
N MET A 77 -9.90 -10.92 -4.34
CA MET A 77 -8.71 -11.73 -4.07
C MET A 77 -7.89 -12.03 -5.33
N GLU A 78 -8.54 -12.36 -6.44
CA GLU A 78 -7.88 -12.57 -7.72
C GLU A 78 -7.17 -11.30 -8.21
N LEU A 79 -7.80 -10.13 -8.04
CA LEU A 79 -7.21 -8.85 -8.41
C LEU A 79 -6.07 -8.43 -7.49
N GLU A 80 -6.16 -8.68 -6.18
CA GLU A 80 -5.06 -8.46 -5.23
C GLU A 80 -3.88 -9.37 -5.56
N ALA A 81 -4.15 -10.65 -5.86
CA ALA A 81 -3.10 -11.59 -6.29
C ALA A 81 -2.40 -11.14 -7.58
N LYS A 82 -3.14 -10.51 -8.51
CA LYS A 82 -2.60 -9.93 -9.75
C LYS A 82 -1.89 -8.59 -9.55
N GLN A 83 -2.25 -7.84 -8.52
CA GLN A 83 -1.64 -6.56 -8.17
C GLN A 83 -0.46 -6.69 -7.22
N ALA A 84 -0.04 -7.92 -6.88
CA ALA A 84 1.26 -8.13 -6.26
C ALA A 84 2.30 -7.31 -7.05
N PRO A 85 3.09 -6.45 -6.39
CA PRO A 85 4.06 -5.61 -7.07
C PRO A 85 4.88 -6.52 -7.97
N ASP A 86 5.11 -6.08 -9.21
CA ASP A 86 5.93 -6.79 -10.19
C ASP A 86 7.37 -6.81 -9.64
N THR A 87 7.58 -7.68 -8.67
CA THR A 87 8.75 -7.74 -7.79
C THR A 87 9.96 -8.07 -8.63
N GLU A 88 9.72 -8.87 -9.67
CA GLU A 88 10.67 -9.18 -10.72
C GLU A 88 11.07 -7.92 -11.50
N ARG A 89 10.12 -7.13 -12.01
CA ARG A 89 10.45 -5.86 -12.70
C ARG A 89 11.12 -4.84 -11.79
N VAL A 90 10.70 -4.72 -10.54
CA VAL A 90 11.34 -3.84 -9.55
C VAL A 90 12.79 -4.28 -9.33
N ALA A 91 13.02 -5.57 -9.05
CA ALA A 91 14.36 -6.13 -8.87
C ALA A 91 15.25 -5.93 -10.12
N GLN A 92 14.70 -6.08 -11.33
CA GLN A 92 15.41 -5.84 -12.58
C GLN A 92 15.83 -4.36 -12.73
N LEU A 93 14.95 -3.42 -12.39
CA LEU A 93 15.24 -1.99 -12.43
C LEU A 93 16.30 -1.60 -11.39
N GLU A 94 16.20 -2.11 -10.16
CA GLU A 94 17.20 -1.90 -9.12
C GLU A 94 18.57 -2.45 -9.56
N ALA A 95 18.61 -3.67 -10.09
CA ALA A 95 19.84 -4.28 -10.60
C ALA A 95 20.42 -3.47 -11.77
N ALA A 96 19.59 -2.94 -12.67
CA ALA A 96 20.04 -2.08 -13.76
C ALA A 96 20.65 -0.77 -13.26
N LEU A 97 20.02 -0.12 -12.27
CA LEU A 97 20.54 1.10 -11.64
C LEU A 97 21.90 0.86 -10.97
N LEU A 98 22.03 -0.25 -10.23
CA LEU A 98 23.27 -0.61 -9.56
C LEU A 98 24.40 -0.93 -10.56
N ARG A 99 24.09 -1.63 -11.67
CA ARG A 99 25.07 -1.90 -12.73
C ARG A 99 25.62 -0.62 -13.36
N SER A 100 24.76 0.38 -13.59
CA SER A 100 25.15 1.67 -14.18
C SER A 100 25.87 2.59 -13.19
N ASN A 101 25.83 2.30 -11.88
CA ASN A 101 26.40 3.15 -10.83
C ASN A 101 27.33 2.35 -9.88
N PRO A 102 28.54 1.98 -10.32
CA PRO A 102 29.45 1.13 -9.54
C PRO A 102 29.86 1.74 -8.19
N GLN A 103 29.94 3.08 -8.10
CA GLN A 103 30.23 3.78 -6.84
C GLN A 103 29.11 3.61 -5.80
N TRP A 104 27.86 3.40 -6.23
CA TRP A 104 26.74 3.17 -5.33
C TRP A 104 26.85 1.80 -4.69
N VAL A 105 27.17 0.77 -5.49
CA VAL A 105 27.39 -0.60 -5.02
C VAL A 105 28.50 -0.64 -3.96
N GLN A 106 29.62 0.03 -4.19
CA GLN A 106 30.71 0.10 -3.21
C GLN A 106 30.29 0.82 -1.93
N THR A 107 29.56 1.94 -2.05
CA THR A 107 29.04 2.68 -0.88
C THR A 107 28.08 1.82 -0.05
N ILE A 108 27.16 1.10 -0.71
CA ILE A 108 26.21 0.19 -0.06
C ILE A 108 26.96 -0.94 0.65
N ARG A 109 27.93 -1.57 -0.03
CA ARG A 109 28.75 -2.65 0.54
C ARG A 109 29.51 -2.20 1.78
N LEU A 110 30.22 -1.07 1.71
CA LEU A 110 31.01 -0.57 2.83
C LEU A 110 30.11 -0.16 4.00
N ARG A 111 28.93 0.41 3.73
CA ARG A 111 27.94 0.68 4.78
C ARG A 111 27.39 -0.60 5.39
N GLY A 112 27.16 -1.65 4.60
CA GLY A 112 26.82 -3.00 5.07
C GLY A 112 27.89 -3.63 5.97
N ALA A 113 29.16 -3.29 5.74
CA ALA A 113 30.28 -3.66 6.59
C ALA A 113 30.41 -2.79 7.86
N GLY A 114 29.49 -1.85 8.09
CA GLY A 114 29.44 -1.00 9.28
C GLY A 114 30.23 0.31 9.19
N LEU A 115 30.82 0.63 8.04
CA LEU A 115 31.63 1.85 7.91
C LEU A 115 30.77 3.12 7.90
N GLU A 116 31.29 4.13 8.57
CA GLU A 116 30.71 5.47 8.59
C GLU A 116 31.02 6.26 7.31
N GLY A 117 30.26 7.34 7.06
CA GLY A 117 30.38 8.12 5.82
C GLY A 117 31.78 8.69 5.58
N TRP A 118 32.50 9.05 6.63
CA TRP A 118 33.86 9.58 6.52
C TRP A 118 34.90 8.47 6.26
N GLU A 119 34.70 7.27 6.79
CA GLU A 119 35.55 6.09 6.52
C GLU A 119 35.36 5.66 5.07
N ILE A 120 34.11 5.61 4.61
CA ILE A 120 33.76 5.32 3.22
C ILE A 120 34.40 6.35 2.28
N ALA A 121 34.33 7.65 2.61
CA ALA A 121 34.94 8.70 1.79
C ALA A 121 36.47 8.50 1.68
N ARG A 122 37.13 8.09 2.76
CA ARG A 122 38.56 7.78 2.79
C ARG A 122 38.89 6.54 1.95
N VAL A 123 38.13 5.45 2.11
CA VAL A 123 38.35 4.18 1.38
C VAL A 123 38.11 4.33 -0.11
N LEU A 124 37.11 5.13 -0.50
CA LEU A 124 36.79 5.38 -1.91
C LEU A 124 37.61 6.52 -2.52
N GLU A 125 38.53 7.13 -1.76
CA GLU A 125 39.36 8.27 -2.18
C GLU A 125 38.53 9.44 -2.77
N VAL A 126 37.39 9.72 -2.15
CA VAL A 126 36.48 10.82 -2.56
C VAL A 126 36.31 11.84 -1.44
N SER A 127 35.95 13.07 -1.81
CA SER A 127 35.59 14.08 -0.81
C SER A 127 34.34 13.64 -0.02
N ARG A 128 34.23 14.08 1.24
CA ARG A 128 33.03 13.88 2.06
C ARG A 128 31.77 14.38 1.37
N THR A 129 31.85 15.55 0.73
CA THR A 129 30.73 16.14 -0.03
C THR A 129 30.31 15.28 -1.23
N LYS A 130 31.24 14.60 -1.89
CA LYS A 130 30.96 13.67 -2.99
C LYS A 130 30.32 12.39 -2.47
N GLN A 131 30.83 11.85 -1.35
CA GLN A 131 30.24 10.70 -0.66
C GLN A 131 28.79 10.97 -0.21
N GLU A 132 28.53 12.14 0.36
CA GLU A 132 27.17 12.55 0.75
C GLU A 132 26.23 12.67 -0.44
N LYS A 133 26.72 13.20 -1.57
CA LYS A 133 25.94 13.25 -2.83
C LYS A 133 25.60 11.86 -3.33
N ILE A 134 26.52 10.89 -3.26
CA ILE A 134 26.26 9.49 -3.62
C ILE A 134 25.16 8.91 -2.73
N VAL A 135 25.26 9.07 -1.41
CA VAL A 135 24.23 8.58 -0.46
C VAL A 135 22.87 9.23 -0.71
N ARG A 136 22.85 10.55 -1.00
CA ARG A 136 21.62 11.27 -1.35
C ARG A 136 21.02 10.72 -2.65
N ALA A 137 21.84 10.45 -3.66
CA ALA A 137 21.40 9.92 -4.94
C ALA A 137 20.81 8.50 -4.80
N ILE A 138 21.44 7.63 -4.01
CA ILE A 138 20.93 6.28 -3.70
C ILE A 138 19.54 6.37 -3.05
N ARG A 139 19.36 7.25 -2.07
CA ARG A 139 18.06 7.46 -1.40
C ARG A 139 17.01 8.03 -2.35
N ALA A 140 17.39 9.03 -3.16
CA ALA A 140 16.50 9.63 -4.16
C ALA A 140 16.05 8.61 -5.23
N ALA A 141 16.87 7.59 -5.50
CA ALA A 141 16.56 6.49 -6.40
C ALA A 141 15.70 5.37 -5.77
N GLY A 142 15.22 5.52 -4.53
CA GLY A 142 14.41 4.51 -3.83
C GLY A 142 15.21 3.36 -3.19
N LEU A 143 16.53 3.32 -3.38
CA LEU A 143 17.44 2.29 -2.87
C LEU A 143 17.90 2.55 -1.43
N GLY A 144 17.22 3.45 -0.70
CA GLY A 144 17.59 3.82 0.66
C GLY A 144 17.54 2.64 1.65
N HIS A 145 16.70 1.65 1.38
CA HIS A 145 16.56 0.43 2.18
C HIS A 145 17.83 -0.44 2.17
N LEU A 146 18.70 -0.29 1.17
CA LEU A 146 20.00 -0.97 1.08
C LEU A 146 21.10 -0.28 1.91
N LEU A 147 20.84 0.91 2.48
CA LEU A 147 21.79 1.64 3.30
C LEU A 147 21.44 1.41 4.79
N PRO A 148 22.13 0.50 5.48
CA PRO A 148 21.90 0.31 6.91
C PRO A 148 22.10 1.62 7.69
N ALA A 149 21.35 1.74 8.78
CA ALA A 149 21.44 2.89 9.67
C ALA A 149 22.88 3.01 10.19
N THR A 150 23.44 4.21 10.12
CA THR A 150 24.75 4.47 10.71
C THR A 150 24.62 4.36 12.23
N ALA A 151 25.55 3.67 12.88
CA ALA A 151 25.73 3.87 14.31
C ALA A 151 25.93 5.37 14.59
N LYS A 152 25.34 5.87 15.67
CA LYS A 152 25.51 7.28 16.09
C LYS A 152 27.00 7.51 16.35
N PRO A 153 27.62 8.58 15.82
CA PRO A 153 29.03 8.82 16.07
C PRO A 153 29.25 9.00 17.57
N PRO A 154 30.37 8.50 18.15
CA PRO A 154 30.75 8.88 19.50
C PRO A 154 30.91 10.40 19.53
N VAL A 155 30.12 11.04 20.40
CA VAL A 155 30.17 12.49 20.61
C VAL A 155 31.55 12.82 21.17
N GLY A 156 32.35 13.52 20.37
CA GLY A 156 33.56 14.18 20.83
C GLY A 156 34.84 13.35 20.76
N HIS A 157 35.45 13.28 19.58
CA HIS A 157 36.89 13.42 19.52
C HIS A 157 37.23 14.49 18.47
N LYS A 158 37.79 15.60 18.98
CA LYS A 158 38.46 16.66 18.22
C LYS A 158 39.31 16.02 17.12
N LEU A 159 39.30 16.60 15.91
CA LEU A 159 40.24 16.26 14.84
C LEU A 159 41.67 16.25 15.42
N ALA A 160 42.21 15.07 15.68
CA ALA A 160 43.64 14.88 15.79
C ALA A 160 44.15 14.75 14.35
N ALA A 161 45.00 15.69 13.95
CA ALA A 161 45.78 15.57 12.73
C ALA A 161 46.51 14.21 12.74
N ALA A 162 46.44 13.52 11.60
CA ALA A 162 47.09 12.23 11.42
C ALA A 162 48.60 12.35 11.69
N PRO A 163 49.25 11.37 12.37
CA PRO A 163 50.69 11.25 12.30
C PRO A 163 51.05 10.77 10.89
N SER A 164 51.84 11.59 10.19
CA SER A 164 52.54 11.20 8.97
C SER A 164 53.40 9.98 9.25
N THR A 165 52.98 8.80 8.80
CA THR A 165 53.84 7.61 8.83
C THR A 165 54.51 7.50 7.46
N GLN A 166 55.68 8.12 7.37
CA GLN A 166 56.74 7.70 6.44
C GLN A 166 57.42 6.45 7.04
N MET A 167 57.88 5.56 6.15
CA MET A 167 58.63 4.31 6.38
C MET A 167 57.81 3.13 6.93
N ALA A 168 57.90 1.90 6.42
CA ALA A 168 59.02 1.26 5.74
C ALA A 168 58.55 0.31 4.60
N LEU A 169 59.23 0.44 3.47
CA LEU A 169 59.45 -0.62 2.48
C LEU A 169 60.68 -1.41 2.97
N GLU A 170 60.48 -2.65 3.37
CA GLU A 170 61.41 -3.79 3.53
C GLU A 170 60.47 -4.93 3.99
N VAL A 171 60.26 -6.04 3.28
CA VAL A 171 61.11 -6.91 2.45
C VAL A 171 60.26 -7.51 1.32
#